data_AF-A0A1I2JCQ5-F1
#
_entry.id   AF-A0A1I2JCQ5-F1
#
_cell.length_a   1.000
_cell.length_b   1.000
_cell.length_c   1.000
_cell.angle_alpha   90.00
_cell.angle_beta   90.00
_cell.angle_gamma   90.00
#
_symmetry.space_group_name_H-M   'P 1'
#
loop_
_entity.id
_entity.type
_entity.pdbx_description
1 polymer ?
#
loop_
_entity_poly.entity_id
_entity_poly.type
_entity_poly.pdbx_seq_one_letter_code
_entity_poly.pdbx_strand_id
1 'polypeptide(L)'
;MLNQIIIQSLLLNKMDLEIAKNLVFSSLEGKATPMQKKLIEDWLACPENIEQYFKWLDEWERINPQFLPDTARAYEKFLSKTYTYSTESKFNIQAHHLYKSKSYRLPIGLGIAACFILLIGIVSLFFKDQIFYTIHQTHYGEIKSLTLPDKSVVVLNANSMLNVSY
;
A
#
# COMPACT_ATOMS: atom_id res chain seq x y z
N MET A 1 26.13 -12.01 18.56
CA MET A 1 25.11 -11.28 17.78
C MET A 1 25.53 -9.85 17.43
N LEU A 2 26.12 -9.06 18.33
CA LEU A 2 26.60 -7.70 18.02
C LEU A 2 27.61 -7.61 16.87
N ASN A 3 28.50 -8.60 16.72
CA ASN A 3 29.55 -8.56 15.70
C ASN A 3 29.00 -8.73 14.26
N GLN A 4 27.89 -9.44 14.07
CA GLN A 4 27.28 -9.54 12.73
C GLN A 4 26.59 -8.24 12.32
N ILE A 5 25.92 -7.55 13.26
CA ILE A 5 25.26 -6.27 12.98
C ILE A 5 26.30 -5.20 12.62
N ILE A 6 27.44 -5.17 13.32
CA ILE A 6 28.54 -4.23 13.03
C ILE A 6 29.23 -4.55 11.70
N ILE A 7 29.43 -5.82 11.36
CA ILE A 7 29.98 -6.22 10.05
C ILE A 7 29.00 -5.92 8.92
N GLN A 8 27.69 -6.06 9.16
CA GLN A 8 26.64 -5.77 8.18
C GLN A 8 26.46 -4.27 7.97
N SER A 9 26.61 -3.45 9.02
CA SER A 9 26.66 -1.98 8.90
C SER A 9 27.96 -1.47 8.26
N LEU A 10 29.10 -2.12 8.51
CA LEU A 10 30.39 -1.82 7.84
C LEU A 10 30.42 -2.27 6.37
N LEU A 11 29.74 -3.36 6.02
CA LEU A 11 29.52 -3.78 4.63
C LEU A 11 28.55 -2.84 3.90
N LEU A 12 27.52 -2.33 4.58
CA LEU A 12 26.60 -1.33 4.02
C LEU A 12 27.29 0.02 3.75
N ASN A 13 28.26 0.40 4.58
CA ASN A 13 29.03 1.65 4.42
C ASN A 13 30.00 1.60 3.21
N LYS A 14 30.08 0.46 2.51
CA LYS A 14 30.96 0.28 1.36
C LYS A 14 30.25 -0.38 0.18
N MET A 15 28.98 -0.07 -0.04
CA MET A 15 28.47 -0.17 -1.41
C MET A 15 29.20 0.89 -2.22
N ASP A 16 30.02 0.46 -3.18
CA ASP A 16 30.68 1.37 -4.10
C ASP A 16 29.61 2.27 -4.74
N LEU A 17 29.84 3.59 -4.69
CA LEU A 17 28.86 4.58 -5.11
C LEU A 17 28.42 4.35 -6.57
N GLU A 18 29.31 3.80 -7.41
CA GLU A 18 28.98 3.44 -8.78
C GLU A 18 28.09 2.21 -8.88
N ILE A 19 28.33 1.18 -8.04
CA ILE A 19 27.48 -0.01 -7.98
C ILE A 19 26.09 0.37 -7.47
N ALA A 20 26.02 1.24 -6.46
CA ALA A 20 24.78 1.80 -5.93
C ALA A 20 23.99 2.53 -7.03
N LYS A 21 24.66 3.43 -7.76
CA LYS A 21 24.06 4.20 -8.85
C LYS A 21 23.50 3.29 -9.95
N ASN A 22 24.26 2.30 -10.37
CA ASN A 22 23.82 1.35 -11.40
C ASN A 22 22.62 0.51 -10.95
N LEU A 23 22.57 0.10 -9.68
CA LEU A 23 21.42 -0.58 -9.11
C LEU A 23 20.19 0.31 -9.06
N VAL A 24 20.36 1.57 -8.64
CA VAL A 24 19.28 2.57 -8.62
C VAL A 24 18.74 2.77 -10.04
N PHE A 25 19.59 2.99 -11.03
CA PHE A 25 19.16 3.18 -12.43
C PHE A 25 18.41 1.95 -12.97
N SER A 26 18.92 0.74 -12.72
CA SER A 26 18.23 -0.51 -13.09
C SER A 26 16.87 -0.64 -12.40
N SER A 27 16.73 -0.13 -11.17
CA SER A 27 15.45 -0.10 -10.45
C SER A 27 14.45 0.87 -11.05
N LEU A 28 14.90 2.05 -11.48
CA LEU A 28 14.08 3.08 -12.15
C LEU A 28 13.61 2.60 -13.53
N GLU A 29 14.43 1.82 -14.23
CA GLU A 29 14.06 1.14 -15.47
C GLU A 29 13.11 -0.06 -15.28
N GLY A 30 12.82 -0.45 -14.03
CA GLY A 30 11.97 -1.61 -13.72
C GLY A 30 12.65 -2.97 -13.89
N LYS A 31 13.98 -3.02 -14.06
CA LYS A 31 14.78 -4.25 -14.25
C LYS A 31 15.34 -4.82 -12.95
N ALA A 32 15.22 -4.11 -11.83
CA ALA A 32 15.71 -4.58 -10.54
C ALA A 32 14.90 -5.76 -9.97
N THR A 33 15.62 -6.79 -9.55
CA THR A 33 15.08 -7.94 -8.80
C THR A 33 14.61 -7.54 -7.40
N PRO A 34 13.73 -8.31 -6.75
CA PRO A 34 13.28 -8.03 -5.39
C PRO A 34 14.43 -7.90 -4.37
N MET A 35 15.47 -8.73 -4.51
CA MET A 35 16.66 -8.65 -3.66
C MET A 35 17.42 -7.33 -3.84
N GLN A 36 17.58 -6.86 -5.08
CA GLN A 36 18.23 -5.58 -5.37
C GLN A 36 17.41 -4.40 -4.87
N LYS A 37 16.07 -4.46 -4.94
CA LYS A 37 15.20 -3.45 -4.35
C LYS A 37 15.40 -3.35 -2.85
N LYS A 38 15.49 -4.49 -2.16
CA LYS A 38 15.79 -4.54 -0.73
C LYS A 38 17.14 -3.92 -0.38
N LEU A 39 18.17 -4.15 -1.19
CA LEU A 39 19.48 -3.52 -0.99
C LEU A 39 19.42 -1.99 -1.15
N ILE A 40 18.60 -1.49 -2.09
CA ILE A 40 18.37 -0.06 -2.26
C ILE A 40 17.59 0.50 -1.06
N GLU A 41 16.57 -0.20 -0.57
CA GLU A 41 15.82 0.19 0.64
C GLU A 41 16.74 0.27 1.86
N ASP A 42 17.59 -0.74 2.08
CA ASP A 42 18.56 -0.76 3.17
C ASP A 42 19.57 0.40 3.03
N TRP A 43 19.99 0.74 1.81
CA TRP A 43 20.86 1.89 1.54
C TRP A 43 20.15 3.24 1.79
N LEU A 44 18.87 3.35 1.44
CA LEU A 44 18.04 4.53 1.70
C LEU A 44 17.68 4.73 3.18
N ALA A 45 17.96 3.76 4.05
CA ALA A 45 17.78 3.91 5.49
C ALA A 45 18.68 4.99 6.10
N CYS A 46 19.79 5.34 5.44
CA CYS A 46 20.63 6.48 5.82
C CYS A 46 20.12 7.78 5.16
N PRO A 47 19.84 8.84 5.91
CA PRO A 47 19.27 10.07 5.38
C PRO A 47 20.16 10.78 4.35
N GLU A 48 21.48 10.66 4.46
CA GLU A 48 22.45 11.22 3.49
C GLU A 48 22.32 10.58 2.10
N ASN A 49 21.96 9.30 2.06
CA ASN A 49 21.77 8.55 0.82
C ASN A 49 20.48 8.93 0.10
N ILE A 50 19.47 9.43 0.82
CA ILE A 50 18.22 9.90 0.24
C ILE A 50 18.47 11.11 -0.68
N GLU A 51 19.30 12.07 -0.25
CA GLU A 51 19.65 13.20 -1.08
C GLU A 51 20.40 12.73 -2.35
N GLN A 52 21.31 11.77 -2.19
CA GLN A 52 22.06 11.21 -3.31
C GLN A 52 21.14 10.46 -4.29
N TYR A 53 20.14 9.74 -3.79
CA TYR A 53 19.11 9.09 -4.60
C TYR A 53 18.34 10.09 -5.45
N PHE A 54 17.91 11.22 -4.88
CA PHE A 54 17.18 12.24 -5.63
C PHE A 54 18.06 12.90 -6.71
N LYS A 55 19.35 13.12 -6.44
CA LYS A 55 20.29 13.60 -7.47
C LYS A 55 20.39 12.62 -8.64
N TRP A 56 20.44 11.32 -8.34
CA TRP A 56 20.48 10.27 -9.36
C TRP A 56 19.16 10.11 -10.11
N LEU A 57 18.03 10.28 -9.44
CA LEU A 57 16.71 10.28 -10.07
C LEU A 57 16.61 11.39 -11.12
N ASP A 58 16.97 12.61 -10.75
CA ASP A 58 16.98 13.77 -11.65
C ASP A 58 17.96 13.58 -12.84
N GLU A 59 19.13 12.99 -12.60
CA GLU A 59 20.04 12.60 -13.68
C GLU A 59 19.42 11.58 -14.64
N TRP A 60 18.75 10.56 -14.11
CA TRP A 60 18.09 9.54 -14.89
C TRP A 60 16.91 10.10 -15.71
N GLU A 61 16.11 10.99 -15.14
CA GLU A 61 14.97 11.64 -15.81
C GLU A 61 15.41 12.54 -16.97
N ARG A 62 16.56 13.21 -16.84
CA ARG A 62 17.15 13.98 -17.95
C ARG A 62 17.57 13.09 -19.12
N ILE A 63 18.12 11.91 -18.84
CA ILE A 63 18.61 10.98 -19.86
C ILE A 63 17.47 10.16 -20.47
N ASN A 64 16.39 9.93 -19.71
CA ASN A 64 15.22 9.16 -20.11
C ASN A 64 13.94 10.01 -20.09
N PRO A 65 13.77 11.00 -21.00
CA PRO A 65 12.55 11.78 -21.07
C PRO A 65 11.36 10.88 -21.42
N GLN A 66 10.48 10.62 -20.45
CA GLN A 66 9.23 9.87 -20.70
C GLN A 66 8.23 10.69 -21.53
N PHE A 67 8.42 12.01 -21.58
CA PHE A 67 7.55 12.93 -22.26
C PHE A 67 8.36 13.94 -23.08
N LEU A 68 8.21 13.86 -24.40
CA LEU A 68 8.74 14.82 -25.36
C LEU A 68 7.57 15.71 -25.81
N PRO A 69 7.31 16.86 -25.15
CA PRO A 69 6.26 17.75 -25.58
C PRO A 69 6.56 18.27 -26.99
N ASP A 70 5.56 18.22 -27.85
CA ASP A 70 5.58 18.95 -29.12
C ASP A 70 5.40 20.45 -28.81
N THR A 71 6.52 21.11 -28.56
CA THR A 71 6.58 22.53 -28.21
C THR A 71 6.11 23.41 -29.36
N ALA A 72 6.34 23.00 -30.62
CA ALA A 72 5.87 23.71 -31.80
C ALA A 72 4.34 23.73 -31.85
N ARG A 73 3.70 22.56 -31.72
CA ARG A 73 2.24 22.46 -31.69
C ARG A 73 1.63 23.14 -30.47
N ALA A 74 2.29 23.09 -29.31
CA ALA A 74 1.85 23.81 -28.12
C ALA A 74 1.90 25.33 -28.33
N TYR A 75 2.95 25.83 -28.98
CA TYR A 75 3.13 27.23 -29.31
C TYR A 75 2.11 27.73 -30.35
N GLU A 76 1.88 26.97 -31.42
CA GLU A 76 0.83 27.27 -32.41
C GLU A 76 -0.57 27.30 -31.78
N LYS A 77 -0.86 26.36 -30.86
CA LYS A 77 -2.12 26.36 -30.11
C LYS A 77 -2.24 27.56 -29.18
N PHE A 78 -1.14 28.06 -28.63
CA PHE A 78 -1.12 29.27 -27.81
C PHE A 78 -1.40 30.50 -28.67
N LEU A 79 -0.71 30.66 -29.80
CA LEU A 79 -0.91 31.77 -30.73
C LEU A 79 -2.32 31.80 -31.32
N SER A 80 -2.86 30.66 -31.75
CA SER A 80 -4.22 30.62 -32.31
C SER A 80 -5.28 31.11 -31.30
N LYS A 81 -5.09 30.86 -30.00
CA LYS A 81 -5.98 31.40 -28.96
C LYS A 81 -5.86 32.91 -28.78
N THR A 82 -4.65 33.48 -28.91
CA THR A 82 -4.46 34.93 -28.76
C THR A 82 -4.96 35.69 -29.99
N TYR A 83 -4.74 35.18 -31.21
CA TYR A 83 -5.26 35.80 -32.44
C TYR A 83 -6.78 35.68 -32.59
N THR A 84 -7.39 34.58 -32.13
CA THR A 84 -8.86 34.42 -32.18
C THR A 84 -9.60 35.43 -31.30
N TYR A 85 -8.96 35.97 -30.26
CA TYR A 85 -9.56 37.00 -29.40
C TYR A 85 -9.59 38.41 -30.02
N SER A 86 -8.87 38.64 -31.13
CA SER A 86 -8.72 39.97 -31.74
C SER A 86 -9.63 40.25 -32.93
N THR A 87 -10.36 39.26 -33.46
CA THR A 87 -11.12 39.46 -34.72
C THR A 87 -12.62 39.22 -34.65
N GLU A 88 -13.19 38.58 -33.62
CA GLU A 88 -14.67 38.47 -33.52
C GLU A 88 -15.19 38.63 -32.08
N SER A 89 -15.41 39.89 -31.69
CA SER A 89 -16.40 40.21 -30.65
C SER A 89 -17.81 40.08 -31.23
N LYS A 90 -18.25 38.85 -31.44
CA LYS A 90 -19.65 38.45 -31.31
C LYS A 90 -19.66 37.26 -30.38
N PHE A 91 -19.93 37.56 -29.12
CA PHE A 91 -19.98 36.60 -28.02
C PHE A 91 -21.15 35.62 -28.24
N ASN A 92 -20.97 34.64 -29.12
CA ASN A 92 -21.80 33.46 -29.17
C ASN A 92 -21.22 32.51 -28.12
N ILE A 93 -21.75 32.57 -26.90
CA ILE A 93 -21.40 31.65 -25.82
C ILE A 93 -21.95 30.28 -26.20
N GLN A 94 -21.30 29.59 -27.14
CA GLN A 94 -21.26 28.15 -27.09
C GLN A 94 -20.35 27.83 -25.93
N ALA A 95 -20.98 27.65 -24.76
CA ALA A 95 -20.35 27.19 -23.55
C ALA A 95 -19.44 26.02 -23.91
N HIS A 96 -18.13 26.30 -23.98
CA HIS A 96 -17.13 25.26 -23.98
C HIS A 96 -17.49 24.36 -22.81
N HIS A 97 -17.65 23.08 -23.11
CA HIS A 97 -18.02 22.05 -22.15
C HIS A 97 -16.93 22.03 -21.08
N LEU A 98 -17.06 22.92 -20.08
CA LEU A 98 -16.30 22.88 -18.85
C LEU A 98 -16.49 21.46 -18.39
N TYR A 99 -15.40 20.70 -18.35
CA TYR A 99 -15.39 19.38 -17.75
C TYR A 99 -15.96 19.59 -16.35
N LYS A 100 -17.26 19.29 -16.20
CA LYS A 100 -17.95 19.31 -14.91
C LYS A 100 -17.20 18.28 -14.11
N SER A 101 -16.22 18.72 -13.33
CA SER A 101 -15.67 17.92 -12.26
C SER A 101 -16.87 17.58 -11.39
N LYS A 102 -17.36 16.35 -11.54
CA LYS A 102 -18.40 15.81 -10.67
C LYS A 102 -17.75 15.74 -9.30
N SER A 103 -17.96 16.80 -8.51
CA SER A 103 -17.65 16.77 -7.10
C SER A 103 -18.61 15.76 -6.48
N TYR A 104 -18.13 14.54 -6.28
CA TYR A 104 -18.85 13.52 -5.53
C TYR A 104 -18.80 13.91 -4.05
N ARG A 105 -19.61 14.89 -3.67
CA ARG A 105 -19.92 15.14 -2.27
C ARG A 105 -20.75 13.97 -1.81
N LEU A 106 -20.08 12.97 -1.23
CA LEU A 106 -20.75 11.89 -0.53
C LEU A 106 -21.60 12.52 0.58
N PRO A 107 -22.90 12.20 0.67
CA PRO A 107 -23.72 12.71 1.76
C PRO A 107 -23.12 12.19 3.07
N ILE A 108 -22.99 13.07 4.07
CA ILE A 108 -22.33 12.78 5.35
C ILE A 108 -22.93 11.51 6.02
N GLY A 109 -24.20 11.19 5.75
CA GLY A 109 -24.85 9.95 6.20
C GLY A 109 -24.23 8.65 5.68
N LEU A 110 -23.65 8.64 4.47
CA LEU A 110 -22.96 7.46 3.94
C LEU A 110 -21.65 7.17 4.70
N GLY A 111 -20.96 8.21 5.18
CA GLY A 111 -19.75 8.05 5.98
C GLY A 111 -20.03 7.40 7.35
N ILE A 112 -21.14 7.80 7.97
CA ILE A 112 -21.56 7.26 9.29
C ILE A 112 -21.87 5.76 9.17
N ALA A 113 -22.63 5.35 8.15
CA ALA A 113 -22.95 3.94 7.94
C ALA A 113 -21.69 3.08 7.69
N ALA A 114 -20.73 3.59 6.90
CA ALA A 114 -19.47 2.89 6.64
C ALA A 114 -18.63 2.70 7.92
N CYS A 115 -18.61 3.69 8.83
CA CYS A 115 -17.95 3.56 10.12
C CYS A 115 -18.56 2.45 10.98
N PHE A 116 -19.89 2.35 11.03
CA PHE A 116 -20.55 1.27 11.78
C PHE A 116 -20.25 -0.11 11.20
N ILE A 117 -20.27 -0.26 9.87
CA ILE A 117 -19.94 -1.53 9.20
C ILE A 117 -18.48 -1.93 9.47
N LEU A 118 -17.55 -0.99 9.38
CA LEU A 118 -16.14 -1.24 9.71
C LEU A 118 -15.96 -1.64 11.17
N LEU A 119 -16.61 -0.93 12.09
CA LEU A 119 -16.50 -1.20 13.52
C LEU A 119 -17.09 -2.58 13.86
N ILE A 120 -18.26 -2.92 13.32
CA ILE A 120 -18.86 -4.25 13.48
C ILE A 120 -17.97 -5.32 12.86
N GLY A 121 -17.44 -5.10 11.66
CA GLY A 121 -16.52 -6.03 10.99
C GLY A 121 -15.26 -6.30 11.80
N ILE A 122 -14.64 -5.25 12.35
CA ILE A 122 -13.46 -5.37 13.22
C ILE A 122 -13.83 -6.14 14.49
N VAL A 123 -14.92 -5.77 15.18
CA VAL A 123 -15.37 -6.50 16.39
C VAL A 123 -15.64 -7.98 16.08
N SER A 124 -16.32 -8.30 14.98
CA SER A 124 -16.58 -9.69 14.58
C SER A 124 -15.32 -10.48 14.27
N LEU A 125 -14.27 -9.86 13.73
CA LEU A 125 -12.99 -10.54 13.50
C LEU A 125 -12.28 -10.89 14.83
N PHE A 126 -12.31 -9.99 15.81
CA PHE A 126 -11.69 -10.23 17.12
C PHE A 126 -12.49 -11.19 18.01
N PHE A 127 -13.81 -11.21 17.89
CA PHE A 127 -14.70 -12.06 18.71
C PHE A 127 -15.10 -13.38 18.03
N LYS A 128 -14.59 -13.67 16.83
CA LYS A 128 -14.87 -14.92 16.10
C LYS A 128 -14.61 -16.17 16.96
N ASP A 129 -13.55 -16.15 17.77
CA ASP A 129 -13.16 -17.27 18.64
C ASP A 129 -13.99 -17.39 19.92
N GLN A 130 -14.89 -16.44 20.21
CA GLN A 130 -15.84 -16.56 21.32
C GLN A 130 -17.24 -16.99 20.88
N ILE A 131 -17.60 -16.74 19.61
CA ILE A 131 -18.96 -17.03 19.11
C ILE A 131 -19.08 -18.49 18.63
N PHE A 132 -17.99 -19.10 18.13
CA PHE A 132 -18.01 -20.45 17.56
C PHE A 132 -17.52 -21.58 18.48
N TYR A 133 -16.92 -21.27 19.63
CA TYR A 133 -16.34 -22.28 20.51
C TYR A 133 -17.13 -22.40 21.81
N THR A 134 -17.88 -23.48 21.94
CA THR A 134 -18.49 -23.85 23.23
C THR A 134 -17.44 -24.58 24.05
N ILE A 135 -16.86 -23.91 25.04
CA ILE A 135 -15.87 -24.52 25.94
C ILE A 135 -16.62 -25.31 27.02
N HIS A 136 -16.50 -26.64 27.00
CA HIS A 136 -16.95 -27.50 28.10
C HIS A 136 -15.77 -27.76 29.04
N GLN A 137 -15.78 -27.17 30.24
CA GLN A 137 -14.80 -27.44 31.30
C GLN A 137 -15.38 -28.46 32.30
N THR A 138 -14.56 -29.45 32.69
CA THR A 138 -14.84 -30.35 33.82
C THR A 138 -14.03 -29.94 35.03
N HIS A 139 -14.65 -29.92 36.22
CA HIS A 139 -13.97 -29.54 37.46
C HIS A 139 -13.07 -30.67 38.01
N TYR A 140 -12.22 -30.36 38.99
CA TYR A 140 -11.29 -31.33 39.59
C TYR A 140 -12.05 -32.54 40.18
N GLY A 141 -11.82 -33.73 39.61
CA GLY A 141 -12.44 -35.00 40.06
C GLY A 141 -13.72 -35.42 39.33
N GLU A 142 -14.19 -34.67 38.32
CA GLU A 142 -15.39 -35.01 37.56
C GLU A 142 -15.04 -35.74 36.24
N ILE A 143 -15.75 -36.84 35.93
CA ILE A 143 -15.67 -37.54 34.64
C ILE A 143 -17.00 -37.32 33.92
N LYS A 144 -16.96 -36.66 32.75
CA LYS A 144 -18.17 -36.33 31.98
C LYS A 144 -18.12 -36.96 30.61
N SER A 145 -19.13 -37.76 30.28
CA SER A 145 -19.30 -38.36 28.96
C SER A 145 -20.16 -37.43 28.11
N LEU A 146 -19.60 -36.88 27.02
CA LEU A 146 -20.32 -36.03 26.07
C LEU A 146 -20.51 -36.79 24.75
N THR A 147 -21.71 -36.75 24.21
CA THR A 147 -22.01 -37.29 22.87
C THR A 147 -21.96 -36.14 21.87
N LEU A 148 -21.07 -36.25 20.89
CA LEU A 148 -20.86 -35.26 19.84
C LEU A 148 -21.93 -35.41 18.73
N PRO A 149 -22.09 -34.41 17.85
CA PRO A 149 -23.13 -34.38 16.80
C PRO A 149 -23.00 -35.49 15.76
N ASP A 150 -21.79 -36.01 15.61
CA ASP A 150 -21.44 -37.16 14.77
C ASP A 150 -21.79 -38.52 15.43
N LYS A 151 -22.44 -38.50 16.61
CA LYS A 151 -22.79 -39.64 17.46
C LYS A 151 -21.58 -40.36 18.09
N SER A 152 -20.39 -39.77 18.04
CA SER A 152 -19.23 -40.26 18.79
C SER A 152 -19.36 -39.92 20.28
N VAL A 153 -18.87 -40.79 21.15
CA VAL A 153 -18.92 -40.60 22.62
C VAL A 153 -17.50 -40.38 23.12
N VAL A 154 -17.23 -39.19 23.66
CA VAL A 154 -15.92 -38.83 24.21
C VAL A 154 -16.04 -38.67 25.72
N VAL A 155 -15.20 -39.41 26.45
CA VAL A 155 -15.09 -39.31 27.90
C VAL A 155 -14.02 -38.29 28.25
N LEU A 156 -14.45 -37.17 28.85
CA LEU A 156 -13.54 -36.17 29.40
C LEU A 156 -13.15 -36.56 30.82
N ASN A 157 -11.85 -36.73 31.05
CA ASN A 157 -11.27 -36.92 32.38
C ASN A 157 -11.04 -35.56 33.08
N ALA A 158 -10.88 -35.58 34.40
CA ALA A 158 -10.63 -34.39 35.20
C ALA A 158 -9.47 -33.54 34.64
N ASN A 159 -9.63 -32.20 34.64
CA ASN A 159 -8.71 -31.22 34.04
C ASN A 159 -8.51 -31.32 32.52
N SER A 160 -9.43 -31.96 31.78
CA SER A 160 -9.38 -31.97 30.31
C SER A 160 -10.26 -30.88 29.71
N MET A 161 -9.77 -30.22 28.67
CA MET A 161 -10.53 -29.22 27.90
C MET A 161 -10.69 -29.75 26.47
N LEU A 162 -11.93 -29.92 26.03
CA LEU A 162 -12.25 -30.28 24.65
C LEU A 162 -12.85 -29.05 23.95
N ASN A 163 -12.24 -28.68 22.82
CA ASN A 163 -12.75 -27.63 21.97
C ASN A 163 -13.37 -28.26 20.71
N VAL A 164 -14.67 -28.07 20.52
CA VAL A 164 -15.40 -28.58 19.35
C VAL A 164 -15.82 -27.38 18.51
N SER A 165 -15.23 -27.26 17.33
CA SER A 165 -15.70 -26.36 16.26
C SER A 165 -16.75 -27.06 15.42
N TYR A 166 -17.89 -26.41 15.21
CA TYR A 166 -18.94 -26.83 14.27
C TYR A 166 -18.72 -26.18 12.91
#